data_AF-N9MU88-F1
#
_entry.id   AF-N9MU88-F1
#
_cell.length_a   1.000
_cell.length_b   1.000
_cell.length_c   1.000
_cell.angle_alpha   90.00
_cell.angle_beta   90.00
_cell.angle_gamma   90.00
#
_symmetry.space_group_name_H-M   'P 1'
#
loop_
_entity.id
_entity.type
_entity.pdbx_description
1 polymer ?
#
loop_
_entity_poly.entity_id
_entity_poly.type
_entity_poly.pdbx_seq_one_letter_code
_entity_poly.pdbx_strand_id
1 'polypeptide(L)'
;MSQSNQSSTKNLNLRAQVVKTLLAVQNGQSLSSLLNQHINIVSERDRGLYHELTLGCLRQWYSLKAITLPLLTKPLDNEALESCLYLGLYQILCTRIPVHAAISETVNAAKQLGFEPMSGLVNAILRRVSRETDEFQTALNNTHGLPSWLFKRLKKDWPEQAESLCQALKQVAPLTLRVNERQVSRNEYLEILDEEQIDARPCLLSNVGIVLEQTGNITHLPGFEEGGFSVQDEHAQLCATLLPNLDHKVVVDACAAPGGKTAHILERFNPKKLIALDHDAKRLLRVSENLERLALDQDKVEIITADATSWQAPEPVDCIVLDAPCSATGVIRRHPDIRLLRQSTDIAQTVALQQQILQQMWQQLKVGGTLLYITCSILKAENEQQMTAFFAEHADAEEIKIEADWGIEQTHGRQLFPSAHAGDGFYYCLIKKLA
;
A
#
# COMPACT_ATOMS: atom_id res chain seq x y z
N MET A 1 -20.92 29.76 -15.26
CA MET A 1 -19.79 30.46 -14.59
C MET A 1 -18.72 29.44 -14.18
N SER A 2 -18.20 28.67 -15.14
CA SER A 2 -17.41 27.45 -14.87
C SER A 2 -16.17 27.37 -15.78
N GLN A 3 -15.43 28.48 -15.93
CA GLN A 3 -14.23 28.54 -16.78
C GLN A 3 -13.02 29.26 -16.15
N SER A 4 -13.06 29.67 -14.88
CA SER A 4 -11.95 30.43 -14.26
C SER A 4 -10.89 29.59 -13.54
N ASN A 5 -11.05 28.26 -13.37
CA ASN A 5 -10.13 27.45 -12.56
C ASN A 5 -9.10 26.62 -13.34
N GLN A 6 -9.14 26.58 -14.67
CA GLN A 6 -8.19 25.78 -15.47
C GLN A 6 -7.00 26.57 -16.04
N SER A 7 -7.00 27.91 -16.02
CA SER A 7 -5.89 28.69 -16.60
C SER A 7 -4.70 28.95 -15.66
N SER A 8 -4.83 28.71 -14.35
CA SER A 8 -3.78 29.05 -13.35
C SER A 8 -2.72 27.96 -13.13
N THR A 9 -2.91 26.75 -13.65
CA THR A 9 -1.98 25.62 -13.45
C THR A 9 -0.73 25.71 -14.32
N LYS A 10 -0.74 26.45 -15.43
CA LYS A 10 0.40 26.52 -16.37
C LYS A 10 1.64 27.29 -15.88
N ASN A 11 1.56 28.05 -14.79
CA ASN A 11 2.68 28.87 -14.28
C ASN A 11 3.18 28.51 -12.86
N LEU A 12 2.69 27.42 -12.27
CA LEU A 12 3.15 26.99 -10.96
C LEU A 12 4.49 26.27 -11.07
N ASN A 13 5.44 26.60 -10.18
CA ASN A 13 6.66 25.82 -10.07
C ASN A 13 6.36 24.42 -9.53
N LEU A 14 7.33 23.52 -9.64
CA LEU A 14 7.16 22.12 -9.25
C LEU A 14 6.71 21.96 -7.79
N ARG A 15 7.22 22.80 -6.88
CA ARG A 15 6.91 22.71 -5.44
C ARG A 15 5.46 23.12 -5.17
N ALA A 16 4.96 24.15 -5.83
CA ALA A 16 3.56 24.54 -5.74
C ALA A 16 2.63 23.44 -6.29
N GLN A 17 3.04 22.74 -7.35
CA GLN A 17 2.30 21.58 -7.87
C GLN A 17 2.27 20.42 -6.86
N VAL A 18 3.40 20.08 -6.24
CA VAL A 18 3.47 19.07 -5.17
C VAL A 18 2.57 19.47 -3.99
N VAL A 19 2.62 20.72 -3.54
CA VAL A 19 1.80 21.21 -2.42
C VAL A 19 0.31 21.08 -2.71
N LYS A 20 -0.15 21.35 -3.95
CA LYS A 20 -1.55 21.12 -4.34
C LYS A 20 -1.97 19.66 -4.18
N THR A 21 -1.07 18.73 -4.49
CA THR A 21 -1.31 17.29 -4.32
C THR A 21 -1.35 16.89 -2.86
N LEU A 22 -0.42 17.40 -2.05
CA LEU A 22 -0.41 17.19 -0.61
C LEU A 22 -1.72 17.70 0.02
N LEU A 23 -2.20 18.87 -0.42
CA LEU A 23 -3.49 19.43 0.03
C LEU A 23 -4.67 18.55 -0.33
N ALA A 24 -4.71 18.06 -1.56
CA ALA A 24 -5.79 17.18 -2.01
C ALA A 24 -5.84 15.91 -1.14
N VAL A 25 -4.67 15.35 -0.78
CA VAL A 25 -4.55 14.23 0.15
C VAL A 25 -5.01 14.61 1.56
N GLN A 26 -4.58 15.74 2.12
CA GLN A 26 -5.06 16.22 3.42
C GLN A 26 -6.59 16.37 3.46
N ASN A 27 -7.19 16.75 2.34
CA ASN A 27 -8.63 16.89 2.18
C ASN A 27 -9.38 15.58 1.85
N GLY A 28 -8.73 14.42 2.03
CA GLY A 28 -9.38 13.11 1.99
C GLY A 28 -9.29 12.36 0.67
N GLN A 29 -8.59 12.88 -0.35
CA GLN A 29 -8.45 12.21 -1.64
C GLN A 29 -7.26 11.23 -1.62
N SER A 30 -7.42 10.04 -2.20
CA SER A 30 -6.32 9.05 -2.24
C SER A 30 -5.24 9.47 -3.22
N LEU A 31 -3.97 9.29 -2.85
CA LEU A 31 -2.84 9.63 -3.72
C LEU A 31 -2.88 8.81 -5.01
N SER A 32 -3.27 7.54 -4.95
CA SER A 32 -3.36 6.67 -6.12
C SER A 32 -4.36 7.15 -7.18
N SER A 33 -5.42 7.85 -6.76
CA SER A 33 -6.39 8.46 -7.69
C SER A 33 -5.88 9.76 -8.32
N LEU A 34 -5.09 10.53 -7.56
CA LEU A 34 -4.60 11.85 -7.97
C LEU A 34 -3.32 11.79 -8.77
N LEU A 35 -2.42 10.86 -8.44
CA LEU A 35 -1.05 10.85 -8.92
C LEU A 35 -1.00 10.80 -10.45
N ASN A 36 -1.80 9.94 -11.08
CA ASN A 36 -1.88 9.84 -12.54
C ASN A 36 -2.38 11.15 -13.18
N GLN A 37 -3.35 11.83 -12.57
CA GLN A 37 -3.88 13.08 -13.11
C GLN A 37 -2.88 14.22 -12.98
N HIS A 38 -2.24 14.33 -11.80
CA HIS A 38 -1.34 15.44 -11.50
C HIS A 38 0.05 15.25 -12.12
N ILE A 39 0.54 14.01 -12.28
CA ILE A 39 1.85 13.76 -12.91
C ILE A 39 1.83 14.04 -14.42
N ASN A 40 0.66 13.90 -15.07
CA ASN A 40 0.50 14.13 -16.49
C ASN A 40 0.57 15.62 -16.87
N ILE A 41 0.34 16.54 -15.93
CA ILE A 41 0.51 17.99 -16.13
C ILE A 41 1.94 18.46 -15.81
N VAL A 42 2.78 17.60 -15.22
CA VAL A 42 4.19 17.86 -14.92
C VAL A 42 5.04 17.53 -16.14
N SER A 43 6.08 18.34 -16.38
CA SER A 43 7.06 18.08 -17.46
C SER A 43 7.72 16.70 -17.26
N GLU A 44 7.98 15.96 -18.34
CA GLU A 44 8.54 14.59 -18.23
C GLU A 44 9.84 14.54 -17.42
N ARG A 45 10.70 15.54 -17.62
CA ARG A 45 11.96 15.71 -16.89
C ARG A 45 11.76 15.86 -15.38
N ASP A 46 10.66 16.48 -14.95
CA ASP A 46 10.39 16.77 -13.54
C ASP A 46 9.54 15.69 -12.86
N ARG A 47 8.96 14.73 -13.59
CA ARG A 47 8.07 13.70 -13.04
C ARG A 47 8.71 12.88 -11.93
N GLY A 48 9.99 12.49 -12.10
CA GLY A 48 10.73 11.76 -11.08
C GLY A 48 10.88 12.56 -9.78
N LEU A 49 11.24 13.84 -9.89
CA LEU A 49 11.38 14.73 -8.74
C LEU A 49 10.01 15.02 -8.09
N TYR A 50 8.97 15.25 -8.88
CA TYR A 50 7.60 15.41 -8.38
C TYR A 50 7.14 14.20 -7.57
N HIS A 51 7.39 12.99 -8.08
CA HIS A 51 7.05 11.74 -7.43
C HIS A 51 7.80 11.60 -6.08
N GLU A 52 9.12 11.79 -6.10
CA GLU A 52 9.96 11.72 -4.88
C GLU A 52 9.50 12.73 -3.82
N LEU A 53 9.29 13.99 -4.20
CA LEU A 53 8.85 15.03 -3.28
C LEU A 53 7.47 14.76 -2.70
N THR A 54 6.55 14.22 -3.50
CA THR A 54 5.18 13.91 -3.06
C THR A 54 5.18 12.74 -2.07
N LEU A 55 5.72 11.58 -2.45
CA LEU A 55 5.71 10.40 -1.58
C LEU A 55 6.62 10.59 -0.36
N GLY A 56 7.79 11.21 -0.56
CA GLY A 56 8.75 11.46 0.50
C GLY A 56 8.22 12.39 1.59
N CYS A 57 7.57 13.48 1.20
CA CYS A 57 6.94 14.41 2.15
C CYS A 57 5.82 13.73 2.93
N LEU A 58 4.94 12.95 2.27
CA LEU A 58 3.90 12.18 2.95
C LEU A 58 4.48 11.14 3.92
N ARG A 59 5.55 10.43 3.50
CA ARG A 59 6.20 9.38 4.30
C ARG A 59 6.77 9.94 5.61
N GLN A 60 7.32 11.15 5.55
CA GLN A 60 7.90 11.84 6.70
C GLN A 60 6.93 12.83 7.36
N TRP A 61 5.67 12.88 6.96
CA TRP A 61 4.75 13.97 7.33
C TRP A 61 4.72 14.28 8.84
N TYR A 62 4.45 13.26 9.66
CA TYR A 62 4.37 13.45 11.11
C TYR A 62 5.75 13.64 11.77
N SER A 63 6.82 13.13 11.15
CA SER A 63 8.19 13.42 11.56
C SER A 63 8.51 14.90 11.36
N LEU A 64 8.19 15.44 10.17
CA LEU A 64 8.36 16.83 9.78
C LEU A 64 7.52 17.74 10.69
N LYS A 65 6.26 17.37 10.96
CA LYS A 65 5.39 18.07 11.91
C LYS A 65 6.01 18.14 13.30
N ALA A 66 6.49 17.00 13.83
CA ALA A 66 7.05 16.93 15.17
C ALA A 66 8.30 17.83 15.34
N ILE A 67 9.18 17.89 14.34
CA ILE A 67 10.36 18.78 14.40
C ILE A 67 10.03 20.25 14.10
N THR A 68 8.91 20.53 13.42
CA THR A 68 8.50 21.90 13.07
C THR A 68 7.83 22.62 14.22
N LEU A 69 7.00 21.92 15.00
CA LEU A 69 6.21 22.54 16.09
C LEU A 69 7.07 23.37 17.08
N PRO A 70 8.24 22.92 17.54
CA PRO A 70 9.10 23.71 18.43
C PRO A 70 9.73 24.96 17.78
N LEU A 71 9.70 25.08 16.44
CA LEU A 71 10.26 26.21 15.71
C LEU A 71 9.26 27.35 15.52
N LEU A 72 7.98 27.09 15.78
CA LEU A 72 6.89 28.02 15.58
C LEU A 72 6.50 28.70 16.90
N THR A 73 6.32 30.03 16.88
CA THR A 73 5.77 30.77 18.02
C THR A 73 4.25 30.56 18.16
N LYS A 74 3.57 30.31 17.04
CA LYS A 74 2.16 29.94 16.95
C LYS A 74 1.99 28.89 15.86
N PRO A 75 1.06 27.92 16.02
CA PRO A 75 0.73 26.98 14.96
C PRO A 75 0.37 27.70 13.65
N LEU A 76 0.66 27.05 12.52
CA LEU A 76 0.20 27.53 11.22
C LEU A 76 -1.28 27.16 11.06
N ASP A 77 -2.13 28.16 10.81
CA ASP A 77 -3.59 27.98 10.66
C ASP A 77 -4.01 27.60 9.23
N ASN A 78 -3.05 27.34 8.33
CA ASN A 78 -3.32 27.04 6.93
C ASN A 78 -2.52 25.82 6.43
N GLU A 79 -3.24 24.82 5.95
CA GLU A 79 -2.71 23.54 5.47
C GLU A 79 -1.74 23.69 4.29
N ALA A 80 -1.95 24.67 3.40
CA ALA A 80 -1.07 24.88 2.24
C ALA A 80 0.27 25.46 2.64
N LEU A 81 0.26 26.41 3.58
CA LEU A 81 1.49 26.96 4.13
C LEU A 81 2.25 25.92 4.97
N GLU A 82 1.53 25.10 5.76
CA GLU A 82 2.09 23.96 6.48
C GLU A 82 2.75 22.96 5.51
N SER A 83 2.04 22.57 4.46
CA SER A 83 2.54 21.71 3.38
C SER A 83 3.78 22.28 2.69
N CYS A 84 3.81 23.59 2.39
CA CYS A 84 4.99 24.25 1.84
C CYS A 84 6.19 24.10 2.78
N LEU A 85 6.00 24.34 4.07
CA LEU A 85 7.06 24.25 5.05
C LEU A 85 7.59 22.82 5.17
N TYR A 86 6.71 21.82 5.27
CA TYR A 86 7.09 20.42 5.33
C TYR A 86 7.81 19.95 4.07
N LEU A 87 7.36 20.37 2.89
CA LEU A 87 8.04 20.09 1.64
C LEU A 87 9.44 20.73 1.60
N GLY A 88 9.60 21.95 2.09
CA GLY A 88 10.90 22.62 2.20
C GLY A 88 11.86 21.88 3.14
N LEU A 89 11.38 21.48 4.31
CA LEU A 89 12.15 20.73 5.31
C LEU A 89 12.55 19.35 4.76
N TYR A 90 11.63 18.64 4.12
CA TYR A 90 11.90 17.36 3.48
C TYR A 90 13.03 17.47 2.46
N GLN A 91 13.00 18.49 1.60
CA GLN A 91 14.06 18.71 0.61
C GLN A 91 15.44 18.90 1.27
N ILE A 92 15.52 19.71 2.33
CA ILE A 92 16.79 19.97 3.04
C ILE A 92 17.30 18.73 3.77
N LEU A 93 16.40 18.00 4.44
CA LEU A 93 16.78 16.94 5.36
C LEU A 93 16.92 15.57 4.70
N CYS A 94 16.19 15.30 3.62
CA CYS A 94 16.04 13.96 3.07
C CYS A 94 16.46 13.82 1.60
N THR A 95 16.85 14.91 0.94
CA THR A 95 17.23 14.87 -0.48
C THR A 95 18.64 15.44 -0.69
N ARG A 96 19.17 15.26 -1.90
CA ARG A 96 20.46 15.83 -2.33
C ARG A 96 20.30 17.14 -3.10
N ILE A 97 19.12 17.75 -3.07
CA ILE A 97 18.85 19.01 -3.77
C ILE A 97 19.69 20.12 -3.13
N PRO A 98 20.39 20.97 -3.92
CA PRO A 98 21.15 22.08 -3.36
C PRO A 98 20.28 22.95 -2.45
N VAL A 99 20.74 23.18 -1.22
CA VAL A 99 19.99 23.88 -0.15
C VAL A 99 19.40 25.21 -0.62
N HIS A 100 20.18 26.03 -1.32
CA HIS A 100 19.73 27.32 -1.83
C HIS A 100 18.54 27.19 -2.81
N ALA A 101 18.55 26.16 -3.66
CA ALA A 101 17.49 25.88 -4.60
C ALA A 101 16.23 25.35 -3.88
N ALA A 102 16.40 24.42 -2.93
CA ALA A 102 15.30 23.91 -2.10
C ALA A 102 14.57 25.05 -1.36
N ILE A 103 15.31 25.97 -0.75
CA ILE A 103 14.75 27.14 -0.06
C ILE A 103 14.06 28.07 -1.06
N SER A 104 14.77 28.50 -2.12
CA SER A 104 14.25 29.46 -3.10
C SER A 104 12.96 28.96 -3.76
N GLU A 105 12.94 27.73 -4.25
CA GLU A 105 11.77 27.14 -4.91
C GLU A 105 10.58 26.95 -3.97
N THR A 106 10.84 26.60 -2.70
CA THR A 106 9.76 26.45 -1.71
C THR A 106 9.17 27.80 -1.31
N VAL A 107 10.01 28.82 -1.14
CA VAL A 107 9.57 30.20 -0.85
C VAL A 107 8.77 30.76 -2.03
N ASN A 108 9.21 30.50 -3.26
CA ASN A 108 8.47 30.87 -4.46
C ASN A 108 7.11 30.15 -4.53
N ALA A 109 7.06 28.87 -4.20
CA ALA A 109 5.80 28.12 -4.13
C ALA A 109 4.82 28.73 -3.13
N ALA A 110 5.27 29.11 -1.94
CA ALA A 110 4.42 29.78 -0.95
C ALA A 110 3.84 31.10 -1.50
N LYS A 111 4.63 31.89 -2.23
CA LYS A 111 4.15 33.12 -2.90
C LYS A 111 3.11 32.81 -3.97
N GLN A 112 3.39 31.86 -4.86
CA GLN A 112 2.48 31.45 -5.93
C GLN A 112 1.14 30.88 -5.43
N LEU A 113 1.13 30.34 -4.21
CA LEU A 113 -0.07 29.82 -3.55
C LEU A 113 -0.82 30.87 -2.70
N GLY A 114 -0.40 32.14 -2.76
CA GLY A 114 -1.08 33.25 -2.08
C GLY A 114 -0.58 33.59 -0.67
N PHE A 115 0.54 33.00 -0.24
CA PHE A 115 1.13 33.22 1.10
C PHE A 115 2.36 34.12 1.07
N GLU A 116 2.42 35.09 0.15
CA GLU A 116 3.54 36.02 0.05
C GLU A 116 3.90 36.73 1.36
N PRO A 117 2.95 37.23 2.18
CA PRO A 117 3.25 37.83 3.48
C PRO A 117 3.96 36.88 4.46
N MET A 118 3.71 35.57 4.34
CA MET A 118 4.28 34.53 5.20
C MET A 118 5.53 33.87 4.61
N SER A 119 5.91 34.22 3.37
CA SER A 119 7.08 33.66 2.70
C SER A 119 8.40 33.93 3.44
N GLY A 120 8.46 35.04 4.19
CA GLY A 120 9.58 35.37 5.08
C GLY A 120 9.75 34.38 6.24
N LEU A 121 8.65 33.91 6.84
CA LEU A 121 8.66 32.89 7.88
C LEU A 121 9.19 31.56 7.34
N VAL A 122 8.69 31.13 6.19
CA VAL A 122 9.15 29.90 5.51
C VAL A 122 10.65 29.99 5.25
N ASN A 123 11.12 31.09 4.66
CA ASN A 123 12.56 31.30 4.41
C ASN A 123 13.38 31.28 5.70
N ALA A 124 12.91 31.93 6.77
CA ALA A 124 13.64 31.99 8.04
C ALA A 124 13.79 30.60 8.69
N ILE A 125 12.71 29.81 8.73
CA ILE A 125 12.74 28.46 9.31
C ILE A 125 13.65 27.55 8.48
N LEU A 126 13.48 27.53 7.16
CA LEU A 126 14.30 26.67 6.29
C LEU A 126 15.79 27.03 6.36
N ARG A 127 16.13 28.33 6.45
CA ARG A 127 17.51 28.78 6.66
C ARG A 127 18.07 28.33 8.00
N ARG A 128 17.29 28.38 9.07
CA ARG A 128 17.71 27.85 10.38
C ARG A 128 18.03 26.36 10.26
N VAL A 129 17.08 25.57 9.76
CA VAL A 129 17.26 24.11 9.61
C VAL A 129 18.46 23.78 8.75
N SER A 130 18.73 24.54 7.68
CA SER A 130 19.92 24.32 6.84
C SER A 130 21.27 24.54 7.55
N ARG A 131 21.31 25.38 8.59
CA ARG A 131 22.53 25.60 9.40
C ARG A 131 22.71 24.54 10.49
N GLU A 132 21.60 23.93 10.91
CA GLU A 132 21.50 22.96 12.00
C GLU A 132 21.13 21.56 11.45
N THR A 133 21.52 21.25 10.20
CA THR A 133 21.01 20.09 9.43
C THR A 133 21.16 18.76 10.17
N ASP A 134 22.34 18.47 10.73
CA ASP A 134 22.63 17.19 11.40
C ASP A 134 21.77 16.98 12.66
N GLU A 135 21.50 18.06 13.40
CA GLU A 135 20.64 18.02 14.59
C GLU A 135 19.20 17.71 14.18
N PHE A 136 18.69 18.40 13.14
CA PHE A 136 17.34 18.16 12.64
C PHE A 136 17.17 16.80 11.96
N GLN A 137 18.19 16.28 11.26
CA GLN A 137 18.17 14.92 10.72
C GLN A 137 18.09 13.88 11.84
N THR A 138 18.88 14.07 12.89
CA THR A 138 18.85 13.21 14.08
C THR A 138 17.47 13.26 14.75
N ALA A 139 16.93 14.47 14.97
CA ALA A 139 15.60 14.65 15.53
C ALA A 139 14.51 14.00 14.68
N LEU A 140 14.55 14.19 13.35
CA LEU A 140 13.61 13.58 12.39
C LEU A 140 13.63 12.05 12.49
N ASN A 141 14.81 11.45 12.49
CA ASN A 141 15.00 9.99 12.55
C ASN A 141 14.48 9.39 13.87
N ASN A 142 14.63 10.13 14.98
CA ASN A 142 14.17 9.71 16.31
C ASN A 142 12.64 9.82 16.51
N THR A 143 11.93 10.53 15.63
CA THR A 143 10.46 10.56 15.69
C THR A 143 9.84 9.21 15.31
N HIS A 144 8.68 8.88 15.88
CA HIS A 144 7.91 7.71 15.46
C HIS A 144 7.19 7.91 14.11
N GLY A 145 7.05 9.16 13.63
CA GLY A 145 6.54 9.50 12.30
C GLY A 145 5.10 9.09 11.99
N LEU A 146 4.29 8.73 13.00
CA LEU A 146 2.90 8.28 12.84
C LEU A 146 1.92 9.26 13.50
N PRO A 147 0.63 9.27 13.11
CA PRO A 147 -0.39 9.94 13.90
C PRO A 147 -0.47 9.33 15.30
N SER A 148 -0.78 10.15 16.30
CA SER A 148 -0.75 9.73 17.72
C SER A 148 -1.68 8.55 18.01
N TRP A 149 -2.82 8.45 17.32
CA TRP A 149 -3.76 7.35 17.51
C TRP A 149 -3.14 6.00 17.07
N LEU A 150 -2.46 5.98 15.93
CA LEU A 150 -1.87 4.78 15.37
C LEU A 150 -0.66 4.35 16.20
N PHE A 151 0.20 5.29 16.60
CA PHE A 151 1.32 4.98 17.49
C PHE A 151 0.86 4.38 18.83
N LYS A 152 -0.18 4.96 19.45
CA LYS A 152 -0.77 4.42 20.69
C LYS A 152 -1.33 3.01 20.48
N ARG A 153 -1.96 2.75 19.33
CA ARG A 153 -2.48 1.42 18.99
C ARG A 153 -1.36 0.41 18.79
N LEU A 154 -0.32 0.75 18.02
CA LEU A 154 0.83 -0.14 17.83
C LEU A 154 1.56 -0.45 19.13
N LYS A 155 1.74 0.54 20.02
CA LYS A 155 2.32 0.28 21.36
C LYS A 155 1.48 -0.66 22.21
N LYS A 156 0.16 -0.63 22.06
CA LYS A 156 -0.75 -1.54 22.77
C LYS A 156 -0.70 -2.94 22.17
N ASP A 157 -0.80 -3.04 20.85
CA ASP A 157 -0.92 -4.31 20.14
C ASP A 157 0.44 -5.05 20.09
N TRP A 158 1.55 -4.30 20.00
CA TRP A 158 2.90 -4.82 19.75
C TRP A 158 3.97 -4.05 20.56
N PRO A 159 3.96 -4.13 21.91
CA PRO A 159 4.83 -3.30 22.75
C PRO A 159 6.32 -3.47 22.46
N GLU A 160 6.76 -4.70 22.13
CA GLU A 160 8.16 -5.01 21.83
C GLU A 160 8.59 -4.58 20.41
N GLN A 161 7.66 -4.63 19.44
CA GLN A 161 7.94 -4.33 18.04
C GLN A 161 7.57 -2.89 17.65
N ALA A 162 6.92 -2.13 18.52
CA ALA A 162 6.37 -0.82 18.18
C ALA A 162 7.43 0.15 17.62
N GLU A 163 8.63 0.18 18.20
CA GLU A 163 9.71 1.07 17.76
C GLU A 163 10.26 0.68 16.39
N SER A 164 10.57 -0.60 16.19
CA SER A 164 11.06 -1.12 14.90
C SER A 164 10.02 -0.97 13.80
N LEU A 165 8.73 -1.19 14.10
CA LEU A 165 7.62 -0.94 13.18
C LEU A 165 7.53 0.52 12.77
N CYS A 166 7.66 1.46 13.71
CA CYS A 166 7.66 2.89 13.38
C CYS A 166 8.78 3.24 12.40
N GLN A 167 9.97 2.66 12.59
CA GLN A 167 11.08 2.87 11.67
C GLN A 167 10.83 2.21 10.31
N ALA A 168 10.38 0.95 10.27
CA ALA A 168 10.13 0.21 9.04
C ALA A 168 9.06 0.87 8.16
N LEU A 169 7.97 1.36 8.78
CA LEU A 169 6.90 2.04 8.05
C LEU A 169 7.39 3.36 7.39
N LYS A 170 8.42 4.01 7.93
CA LYS A 170 9.03 5.24 7.38
C LYS A 170 10.03 4.96 6.25
N GLN A 171 10.39 3.71 5.98
CA GLN A 171 11.32 3.36 4.91
C GLN A 171 10.62 3.33 3.56
N VAL A 172 11.41 3.39 2.48
CA VAL A 172 10.93 3.11 1.13
C VAL A 172 10.72 1.60 1.00
N ALA A 173 9.60 1.18 0.43
CA ALA A 173 9.36 -0.23 0.15
C ALA A 173 10.11 -0.65 -1.13
N PRO A 174 10.74 -1.85 -1.14
CA PRO A 174 11.37 -2.36 -2.35
C PRO A 174 10.34 -2.58 -3.47
N LEU A 175 10.77 -2.43 -4.73
CA LEU A 175 9.94 -2.81 -5.88
C LEU A 175 10.01 -4.33 -6.04
N THR A 176 8.89 -5.00 -5.83
CA THR A 176 8.79 -6.45 -5.85
C THR A 176 7.95 -6.90 -7.03
N LEU A 177 8.49 -7.84 -7.79
CA LEU A 177 7.83 -8.51 -8.90
C LEU A 177 7.37 -9.89 -8.47
N ARG A 178 6.26 -10.36 -9.05
CA ARG A 178 5.84 -11.74 -9.06
C ARG A 178 6.00 -12.27 -10.48
N VAL A 179 6.86 -13.25 -10.66
CA VAL A 179 7.08 -13.90 -11.95
C VAL A 179 5.89 -14.79 -12.29
N ASN A 180 5.44 -14.75 -13.55
CA ASN A 180 4.41 -15.63 -14.07
C ASN A 180 5.05 -16.99 -14.43
N GLU A 181 4.96 -17.94 -13.50
CA GLU A 181 5.56 -19.28 -13.64
C GLU A 181 5.01 -20.11 -14.81
N ARG A 182 3.88 -19.69 -15.44
CA ARG A 182 3.41 -20.32 -16.68
C ARG A 182 4.27 -19.97 -17.89
N GLN A 183 5.02 -18.87 -17.82
CA GLN A 183 5.84 -18.38 -18.92
C GLN A 183 7.34 -18.59 -18.68
N VAL A 184 7.82 -18.29 -17.48
CA VAL A 184 9.24 -18.32 -17.13
C VAL A 184 9.40 -18.62 -15.64
N SER A 185 10.39 -19.42 -15.25
CA SER A 185 10.67 -19.65 -13.84
C SER A 185 11.34 -18.42 -13.19
N ARG A 186 11.27 -18.30 -11.87
CA ARG A 186 11.95 -17.21 -11.14
C ARG A 186 13.46 -17.14 -11.45
N ASN A 187 14.11 -18.30 -11.53
CA ASN A 187 15.56 -18.36 -11.74
C ASN A 187 15.93 -17.97 -13.17
N GLU A 188 15.21 -18.47 -14.17
CA GLU A 188 15.41 -18.06 -15.57
C GLU A 188 15.15 -16.56 -15.75
N TYR A 189 14.14 -16.00 -15.08
CA TYR A 189 13.89 -14.57 -15.17
C TYR A 189 14.98 -13.73 -14.48
N LEU A 190 15.58 -14.22 -13.38
CA LEU A 190 16.76 -13.57 -12.79
C LEU A 190 17.95 -13.59 -13.74
N GLU A 191 18.16 -14.67 -14.50
CA GLU A 191 19.20 -14.75 -15.54
C GLU A 191 18.95 -13.71 -16.65
N ILE A 192 17.70 -13.57 -17.11
CA ILE A 192 17.32 -12.54 -18.09
C ILE A 192 17.63 -11.12 -17.57
N LEU A 193 17.33 -10.85 -16.29
CA LEU A 193 17.65 -9.55 -15.69
C LEU A 193 19.16 -9.31 -15.58
N ASP A 194 19.95 -10.33 -15.24
CA ASP A 194 21.41 -10.24 -15.17
C ASP A 194 22.04 -9.96 -16.55
N GLU A 195 21.54 -10.62 -17.60
CA GLU A 195 21.96 -10.37 -18.99
C GLU A 195 21.72 -8.91 -19.43
N GLU A 196 20.61 -8.32 -18.97
CA GLU A 196 20.25 -6.91 -19.21
C GLU A 196 20.89 -5.94 -18.19
N GLN A 197 21.79 -6.43 -17.32
CA GLN A 197 22.47 -5.65 -16.29
C GLN A 197 21.50 -4.96 -15.31
N ILE A 198 20.42 -5.66 -14.98
CA ILE A 198 19.40 -5.21 -14.03
C ILE A 198 19.61 -5.89 -12.69
N ASP A 199 20.14 -5.14 -11.72
CA ASP A 199 20.35 -5.64 -10.36
C ASP A 199 19.04 -6.07 -9.70
N ALA A 200 18.94 -7.37 -9.43
CA ALA A 200 17.78 -8.00 -8.83
C ALA A 200 18.20 -9.19 -7.97
N ARG A 201 17.35 -9.55 -7.01
CA ARG A 201 17.56 -10.72 -6.14
C ARG A 201 16.25 -11.46 -5.91
N PRO A 202 16.28 -12.76 -5.58
CA PRO A 202 15.08 -13.46 -5.16
C PRO A 202 14.49 -12.86 -3.88
N CYS A 203 13.17 -12.95 -3.77
CA CYS A 203 12.47 -12.81 -2.51
C CYS A 203 12.94 -13.85 -1.48
N LEU A 204 12.86 -13.49 -0.20
CA LEU A 204 13.25 -14.36 0.91
C LEU A 204 12.21 -15.46 1.17
N LEU A 205 10.93 -15.10 1.11
CA LEU A 205 9.81 -15.96 1.46
C LEU A 205 9.04 -16.43 0.22
N SER A 206 8.80 -15.54 -0.74
CA SER A 206 8.09 -15.91 -1.97
C SER A 206 9.00 -16.68 -2.92
N ASN A 207 8.58 -17.89 -3.31
CA ASN A 207 9.30 -18.73 -4.27
C ASN A 207 9.21 -18.21 -5.72
N VAL A 208 8.29 -17.28 -6.00
CA VAL A 208 8.08 -16.68 -7.33
C VAL A 208 8.45 -15.19 -7.38
N GLY A 209 8.85 -14.64 -6.23
CA GLY A 209 9.08 -13.21 -6.08
C GLY A 209 10.52 -12.79 -6.36
N ILE A 210 10.68 -11.60 -6.94
CA ILE A 210 11.96 -10.95 -7.17
C ILE A 210 11.90 -9.52 -6.63
N VAL A 211 12.98 -9.10 -5.97
CA VAL A 211 13.19 -7.71 -5.56
C VAL A 211 14.14 -7.05 -6.54
N LEU A 212 13.72 -5.92 -7.11
CA LEU A 212 14.61 -5.06 -7.89
C LEU A 212 15.37 -4.13 -6.93
N GLU A 213 16.70 -4.08 -7.07
CA GLU A 213 17.56 -3.22 -6.24
C GLU A 213 17.62 -1.78 -6.78
N GLN A 214 17.27 -1.60 -8.04
CA GLN A 214 17.18 -0.30 -8.69
C GLN A 214 15.75 0.09 -9.04
N THR A 215 15.46 1.38 -8.90
CA THR A 215 14.21 1.96 -9.38
C THR A 215 14.32 2.27 -10.88
N GLY A 216 13.43 1.72 -11.67
CA GLY A 216 13.39 1.88 -13.13
C GLY A 216 11.95 1.92 -13.65
N ASN A 217 11.78 2.17 -14.95
CA ASN A 217 10.46 2.07 -15.56
C ASN A 217 10.08 0.59 -15.70
N ILE A 218 9.08 0.16 -14.93
CA ILE A 218 8.59 -1.22 -14.92
C ILE A 218 8.19 -1.69 -16.33
N THR A 219 7.64 -0.79 -17.16
CA THR A 219 7.18 -1.14 -18.51
C THR A 219 8.32 -1.38 -19.49
N HIS A 220 9.57 -1.06 -19.13
CA HIS A 220 10.75 -1.33 -19.94
C HIS A 220 11.47 -2.62 -19.53
N LEU A 221 11.02 -3.29 -18.47
CA LEU A 221 11.62 -4.55 -18.06
C LEU A 221 11.30 -5.64 -19.09
N PRO A 222 12.25 -6.56 -19.38
CA PRO A 222 12.01 -7.67 -20.30
C PRO A 222 10.77 -8.48 -19.91
N GLY A 223 9.94 -8.86 -20.87
CA GLY A 223 8.75 -9.69 -20.60
C GLY A 223 7.54 -8.95 -20.04
N PHE A 224 7.56 -7.61 -19.90
CA PHE A 224 6.42 -6.86 -19.34
C PHE A 224 5.15 -6.98 -20.20
N GLU A 225 5.27 -6.77 -21.52
CA GLU A 225 4.16 -6.81 -22.47
C GLU A 225 3.73 -8.24 -22.78
N GLU A 226 4.66 -9.19 -22.70
CA GLU A 226 4.41 -10.62 -22.88
C GLU A 226 3.71 -11.26 -21.67
N GLY A 227 3.66 -10.56 -20.54
CA GLY A 227 3.00 -11.05 -19.32
C GLY A 227 3.89 -11.91 -18.42
N GLY A 228 5.22 -11.81 -18.57
CA GLY A 228 6.20 -12.59 -17.81
C GLY A 228 6.22 -12.29 -16.31
N PHE A 229 5.68 -11.15 -15.88
CA PHE A 229 5.58 -10.80 -14.46
C PHE A 229 4.47 -9.76 -14.15
N SER A 230 4.20 -9.56 -12.87
CA SER A 230 3.39 -8.46 -12.32
C SER A 230 4.07 -7.81 -11.12
N VAL A 231 3.68 -6.57 -10.77
CA VAL A 231 4.16 -5.91 -9.54
C VAL A 231 3.28 -6.33 -8.37
N GLN A 232 3.86 -7.01 -7.38
CA GLN A 232 3.16 -7.43 -6.18
C GLN A 232 4.13 -7.57 -5.02
N ASP A 233 3.77 -7.05 -3.84
CA ASP A 233 4.55 -7.21 -2.62
C ASP A 233 4.80 -8.68 -2.28
N GLU A 234 6.00 -8.98 -1.77
CA GLU A 234 6.42 -10.33 -1.41
C GLU A 234 5.45 -11.03 -0.47
N HIS A 235 4.98 -10.34 0.58
CA HIS A 235 4.09 -10.97 1.54
C HIS A 235 2.70 -11.20 0.95
N ALA A 236 2.25 -10.38 0.00
CA ALA A 236 1.00 -10.62 -0.73
C ALA A 236 1.07 -11.86 -1.65
N GLN A 237 2.27 -12.24 -2.11
CA GLN A 237 2.47 -13.41 -2.96
C GLN A 237 2.26 -14.73 -2.18
N LEU A 238 2.46 -14.74 -0.86
CA LEU A 238 2.24 -15.92 0.00
C LEU A 238 0.80 -16.43 -0.02
N CYS A 239 -0.17 -15.62 -0.46
CA CYS A 239 -1.54 -16.05 -0.65
C CYS A 239 -1.63 -17.38 -1.40
N ALA A 240 -1.00 -17.51 -2.58
CA ALA A 240 -1.12 -18.72 -3.40
C ALA A 240 -0.38 -19.93 -2.81
N THR A 241 0.63 -19.71 -1.95
CA THR A 241 1.37 -20.79 -1.28
C THR A 241 0.59 -21.41 -0.14
N LEU A 242 -0.34 -20.66 0.44
CA LEU A 242 -1.17 -21.10 1.58
C LEU A 242 -2.45 -21.84 1.15
N LEU A 243 -2.83 -21.74 -0.13
CA LEU A 243 -4.05 -22.36 -0.64
C LEU A 243 -3.86 -23.86 -0.89
N PRO A 244 -4.91 -24.69 -0.67
CA PRO A 244 -4.89 -26.08 -1.11
C PRO A 244 -4.83 -26.16 -2.64
N ASN A 245 -4.73 -27.37 -3.21
CA ASN A 245 -4.85 -27.51 -4.67
C ASN A 245 -6.26 -27.05 -5.14
N LEU A 246 -6.28 -26.07 -6.03
CA LEU A 246 -7.48 -25.46 -6.60
C LEU A 246 -7.86 -25.99 -7.99
N ASP A 247 -7.12 -26.97 -8.52
CA ASP A 247 -7.41 -27.57 -9.83
C ASP A 247 -8.83 -28.14 -9.89
N HIS A 248 -9.56 -27.75 -10.92
CA HIS A 248 -10.95 -28.15 -11.17
C HIS A 248 -11.93 -27.78 -10.04
N LYS A 249 -11.58 -26.82 -9.19
CA LYS A 249 -12.42 -26.30 -8.09
C LYS A 249 -13.18 -25.03 -8.48
N VAL A 250 -14.25 -24.74 -7.74
CA VAL A 250 -14.95 -23.45 -7.76
C VAL A 250 -14.33 -22.56 -6.68
N VAL A 251 -13.73 -21.46 -7.11
CA VAL A 251 -12.96 -20.55 -6.24
C VAL A 251 -13.60 -19.16 -6.29
N VAL A 252 -13.63 -18.48 -5.16
CA VAL A 252 -13.99 -17.06 -5.08
C VAL A 252 -12.80 -16.27 -4.57
N ASP A 253 -12.40 -15.23 -5.29
CA ASP A 253 -11.54 -14.15 -4.80
C ASP A 253 -12.44 -12.97 -4.43
N ALA A 254 -12.68 -12.81 -3.13
CA ALA A 254 -13.55 -11.78 -2.58
C ALA A 254 -12.74 -10.52 -2.26
N CYS A 255 -13.25 -9.37 -2.74
CA CYS A 255 -12.54 -8.08 -2.75
C CYS A 255 -11.31 -8.10 -3.66
N ALA A 256 -11.47 -8.68 -4.85
CA ALA A 256 -10.38 -9.07 -5.75
C ALA A 256 -9.58 -7.90 -6.33
N ALA A 257 -10.17 -6.72 -6.52
CA ALA A 257 -9.53 -5.70 -7.32
C ALA A 257 -8.27 -5.13 -6.63
N PRO A 258 -7.15 -4.90 -7.34
CA PRO A 258 -7.01 -4.86 -8.80
C PRO A 258 -6.68 -6.20 -9.49
N GLY A 259 -6.83 -7.34 -8.82
CA GLY A 259 -6.74 -8.68 -9.43
C GLY A 259 -5.39 -9.37 -9.26
N GLY A 260 -4.50 -8.84 -8.41
CA GLY A 260 -3.18 -9.45 -8.19
C GLY A 260 -3.28 -10.88 -7.66
N LYS A 261 -4.15 -11.15 -6.68
CA LYS A 261 -4.36 -12.49 -6.13
C LYS A 261 -5.09 -13.41 -7.13
N THR A 262 -6.13 -12.89 -7.79
CA THR A 262 -6.83 -13.58 -8.90
C THR A 262 -5.84 -14.10 -9.95
N ALA A 263 -4.94 -13.24 -10.43
CA ALA A 263 -3.92 -13.61 -11.39
C ALA A 263 -2.96 -14.67 -10.83
N HIS A 264 -2.50 -14.53 -9.58
CA HIS A 264 -1.60 -15.52 -8.97
C HIS A 264 -2.25 -16.91 -8.84
N ILE A 265 -3.54 -16.96 -8.51
CA ILE A 265 -4.31 -18.22 -8.46
C ILE A 265 -4.29 -18.88 -9.84
N LEU A 266 -4.50 -18.12 -10.91
CA LEU A 266 -4.47 -18.65 -12.27
C LEU A 266 -3.05 -19.05 -12.69
N GLU A 267 -2.02 -18.30 -12.33
CA GLU A 267 -0.62 -18.68 -12.63
C GLU A 267 -0.27 -20.05 -12.05
N ARG A 268 -0.78 -20.35 -10.85
CA ARG A 268 -0.45 -21.58 -10.11
C ARG A 268 -1.39 -22.77 -10.34
N PHE A 269 -2.67 -22.51 -10.59
CA PHE A 269 -3.71 -23.55 -10.62
C PHE A 269 -4.57 -23.47 -11.88
N ASN A 270 -5.32 -24.53 -12.13
CA ASN A 270 -6.30 -24.64 -13.20
C ASN A 270 -7.73 -24.81 -12.64
N PRO A 271 -8.32 -23.77 -12.04
CA PRO A 271 -9.65 -23.86 -11.44
C PRO A 271 -10.72 -24.20 -12.48
N LYS A 272 -11.78 -24.89 -12.06
CA LYS A 272 -12.98 -25.08 -12.91
C LYS A 272 -13.64 -23.73 -13.17
N LYS A 273 -13.70 -22.89 -12.13
CA LYS A 273 -14.31 -21.57 -12.15
C LYS A 273 -13.68 -20.69 -11.08
N LEU A 274 -13.30 -19.47 -11.44
CA LEU A 274 -12.81 -18.46 -10.51
C LEU A 274 -13.73 -17.24 -10.57
N ILE A 275 -14.33 -16.85 -9.45
CA ILE A 275 -15.18 -15.66 -9.37
C ILE A 275 -14.36 -14.55 -8.71
N ALA A 276 -14.08 -13.48 -9.44
CA ALA A 276 -13.41 -12.28 -8.93
C ALA A 276 -14.49 -11.23 -8.58
N LEU A 277 -14.71 -11.03 -7.28
CA LEU A 277 -15.78 -10.19 -6.74
C LEU A 277 -15.20 -8.90 -6.14
N ASP A 278 -15.73 -7.73 -6.52
CA ASP A 278 -15.46 -6.46 -5.84
C ASP A 278 -16.69 -5.54 -5.92
N HIS A 279 -16.85 -4.63 -4.96
CA HIS A 279 -17.94 -3.66 -4.97
C HIS A 279 -17.74 -2.52 -5.98
N ASP A 280 -16.51 -2.27 -6.43
CA ASP A 280 -16.17 -1.14 -7.30
C ASP A 280 -15.91 -1.59 -8.75
N ALA A 281 -16.89 -1.34 -9.62
CA ALA A 281 -16.81 -1.62 -11.05
C ALA A 281 -15.59 -0.98 -11.74
N LYS A 282 -15.16 0.22 -11.31
CA LYS A 282 -14.00 0.89 -11.92
C LYS A 282 -12.70 0.19 -11.57
N ARG A 283 -12.59 -0.34 -10.35
CA ARG A 283 -11.42 -1.13 -9.95
C ARG A 283 -11.39 -2.49 -10.63
N LEU A 284 -12.55 -3.07 -10.92
CA LEU A 284 -12.65 -4.35 -11.64
C LEU A 284 -12.16 -4.29 -13.09
N LEU A 285 -12.20 -3.12 -13.75
CA LEU A 285 -11.56 -2.93 -15.06
C LEU A 285 -10.07 -3.32 -15.03
N ARG A 286 -9.38 -3.05 -13.91
CA ARG A 286 -7.97 -3.42 -13.75
C ARG A 286 -7.78 -4.93 -13.62
N VAL A 287 -8.78 -5.67 -13.16
CA VAL A 287 -8.71 -7.14 -13.09
C VAL A 287 -8.65 -7.68 -14.52
N SER A 288 -9.57 -7.27 -15.39
CA SER A 288 -9.55 -7.68 -16.81
C SER A 288 -8.27 -7.26 -17.52
N GLU A 289 -7.82 -6.01 -17.35
CA GLU A 289 -6.58 -5.49 -17.96
C GLU A 289 -5.35 -6.29 -17.51
N ASN A 290 -5.27 -6.64 -16.22
CA ASN A 290 -4.15 -7.44 -15.69
C ASN A 290 -4.15 -8.87 -16.22
N LEU A 291 -5.33 -9.51 -16.29
CA LEU A 291 -5.44 -10.88 -16.81
C LEU A 291 -5.11 -10.96 -18.29
N GLU A 292 -5.52 -9.96 -19.08
CA GLU A 292 -5.19 -9.84 -20.49
C GLU A 292 -3.68 -9.67 -20.69
N ARG A 293 -3.06 -8.69 -20.01
CA ARG A 293 -1.61 -8.44 -20.10
C ARG A 293 -0.79 -9.65 -19.66
N LEU A 294 -1.23 -10.39 -18.64
CA LEU A 294 -0.54 -11.59 -18.15
C LEU A 294 -0.79 -12.84 -19.02
N ALA A 295 -1.59 -12.73 -20.09
CA ALA A 295 -1.98 -13.83 -20.96
C ALA A 295 -2.58 -15.02 -20.18
N LEU A 296 -3.45 -14.74 -19.20
CA LEU A 296 -4.09 -15.74 -18.35
C LEU A 296 -5.50 -16.12 -18.86
N ASP A 297 -5.96 -17.32 -18.47
CA ASP A 297 -7.22 -17.94 -18.90
C ASP A 297 -8.47 -17.15 -18.43
N GLN A 298 -8.84 -16.08 -19.14
CA GLN A 298 -9.99 -15.24 -18.80
C GLN A 298 -11.33 -15.97 -18.94
N ASP A 299 -11.41 -17.01 -19.76
CA ASP A 299 -12.62 -17.82 -19.98
C ASP A 299 -13.10 -18.55 -18.71
N LYS A 300 -12.19 -18.77 -17.75
CA LYS A 300 -12.49 -19.40 -16.46
C LYS A 300 -12.84 -18.38 -15.36
N VAL A 301 -12.72 -17.09 -15.64
CA VAL A 301 -12.89 -16.02 -14.66
C VAL A 301 -14.22 -15.31 -14.86
N GLU A 302 -15.06 -15.31 -13.84
CA GLU A 302 -16.27 -14.49 -13.79
C GLU A 302 -15.98 -13.24 -12.94
N ILE A 303 -15.89 -12.07 -13.58
CA ILE A 303 -15.65 -10.79 -12.91
C ILE A 303 -17.01 -10.17 -12.55
N ILE A 304 -17.29 -10.03 -11.26
CA ILE A 304 -18.60 -9.60 -10.75
C ILE A 304 -18.47 -8.32 -9.91
N THR A 305 -19.22 -7.29 -10.27
CA THR A 305 -19.44 -6.14 -9.39
C THR A 305 -20.58 -6.43 -8.43
N ALA A 306 -20.30 -6.68 -7.15
CA ALA A 306 -21.33 -6.86 -6.13
C ALA A 306 -20.80 -6.62 -4.72
N ASP A 307 -21.73 -6.38 -3.78
CA ASP A 307 -21.43 -6.20 -2.37
C ASP A 307 -21.22 -7.57 -1.71
N ALA A 308 -20.00 -7.82 -1.23
CA ALA A 308 -19.62 -9.07 -0.59
C ALA A 308 -20.39 -9.36 0.72
N THR A 309 -21.04 -8.37 1.33
CA THR A 309 -21.88 -8.57 2.52
C THR A 309 -23.23 -9.23 2.22
N SER A 310 -23.65 -9.24 0.95
CA SER A 310 -24.95 -9.78 0.54
C SER A 310 -24.89 -10.71 -0.68
N TRP A 311 -23.74 -10.81 -1.35
CA TRP A 311 -23.56 -11.66 -2.51
C TRP A 311 -23.78 -13.14 -2.19
N GLN A 312 -24.43 -13.85 -3.11
CA GLN A 312 -24.68 -15.28 -3.02
C GLN A 312 -24.02 -16.00 -4.19
N ALA A 313 -23.32 -17.10 -3.90
CA ALA A 313 -22.67 -17.89 -4.92
C ALA A 313 -23.71 -18.66 -5.74
N PRO A 314 -23.55 -18.74 -7.07
CA PRO A 314 -24.46 -19.50 -7.93
C PRO A 314 -24.33 -21.02 -7.74
N GLU A 315 -23.20 -21.49 -7.22
CA GLU A 315 -22.93 -22.90 -6.91
C GLU A 315 -22.06 -23.00 -5.64
N PRO A 316 -22.07 -24.14 -4.92
CA PRO A 316 -21.26 -24.32 -3.70
C PRO A 316 -19.76 -24.09 -3.96
N VAL A 317 -19.12 -23.28 -3.11
CA VAL A 317 -17.73 -22.86 -3.29
C VAL A 317 -16.77 -23.82 -2.57
N ASP A 318 -15.70 -24.24 -3.24
CA ASP A 318 -14.64 -25.08 -2.68
C ASP A 318 -13.62 -24.29 -1.86
N CYS A 319 -13.25 -23.10 -2.34
CA CYS A 319 -12.25 -22.24 -1.71
C CYS A 319 -12.62 -20.76 -1.85
N ILE A 320 -12.48 -20.01 -0.76
CA ILE A 320 -12.65 -18.55 -0.75
C ILE A 320 -11.34 -17.91 -0.33
N VAL A 321 -10.80 -17.04 -1.17
CA VAL A 321 -9.75 -16.09 -0.80
C VAL A 321 -10.46 -14.79 -0.41
N LEU A 322 -10.35 -14.38 0.85
CA LEU A 322 -10.95 -13.15 1.34
C LEU A 322 -9.83 -12.16 1.69
N ASP A 323 -9.47 -11.31 0.73
CA ASP A 323 -8.60 -10.15 0.96
C ASP A 323 -9.42 -8.98 1.50
N ALA A 324 -9.73 -9.07 2.79
CA ALA A 324 -10.77 -8.24 3.38
C ALA A 324 -10.41 -6.75 3.31
N PRO A 325 -11.39 -5.86 3.06
CA PRO A 325 -11.15 -4.42 3.14
C PRO A 325 -10.64 -4.08 4.53
N CYS A 326 -9.49 -3.42 4.61
CA CYS A 326 -8.83 -3.13 5.87
C CYS A 326 -8.28 -1.69 5.93
N SER A 327 -7.72 -1.33 7.08
CA SER A 327 -7.10 -0.03 7.32
C SER A 327 -5.84 0.20 6.49
N ALA A 328 -5.29 -0.86 5.87
CA ALA A 328 -4.06 -0.85 5.08
C ALA A 328 -2.83 -0.34 5.86
N THR A 329 -2.86 -0.45 7.20
CA THR A 329 -1.76 0.03 8.06
C THR A 329 -0.44 -0.69 7.82
N GLY A 330 -0.46 -1.90 7.26
CA GLY A 330 0.74 -2.66 6.91
C GLY A 330 1.46 -2.16 5.66
N VAL A 331 0.77 -1.44 4.76
CA VAL A 331 1.29 -0.99 3.47
C VAL A 331 1.61 0.51 3.43
N ILE A 332 1.65 1.19 4.59
CA ILE A 332 1.92 2.62 4.72
C ILE A 332 3.22 3.05 4.02
N ARG A 333 4.24 2.20 3.96
CA ARG A 333 5.50 2.53 3.28
C ARG A 333 5.37 2.65 1.75
N ARG A 334 4.37 1.97 1.16
CA ARG A 334 3.97 2.07 -0.26
C ARG A 334 2.94 3.16 -0.49
N HIS A 335 2.01 3.31 0.46
CA HIS A 335 0.92 4.28 0.43
C HIS A 335 1.03 5.23 1.63
N PRO A 336 1.97 6.19 1.58
CA PRO A 336 2.24 7.07 2.73
C PRO A 336 1.10 8.05 3.04
N ASP A 337 0.18 8.26 2.10
CA ASP A 337 -1.06 9.02 2.29
C ASP A 337 -1.99 8.40 3.35
N ILE A 338 -1.92 7.09 3.58
CA ILE A 338 -2.66 6.39 4.65
C ILE A 338 -2.43 7.06 6.02
N ARG A 339 -1.23 7.61 6.27
CA ARG A 339 -0.91 8.31 7.53
C ARG A 339 -1.83 9.49 7.79
N LEU A 340 -2.26 10.18 6.73
CA LEU A 340 -3.13 11.36 6.79
C LEU A 340 -4.60 10.99 6.67
N LEU A 341 -4.91 10.01 5.80
CA LEU A 341 -6.29 9.67 5.46
C LEU A 341 -6.97 8.82 6.52
N ARG A 342 -6.24 7.95 7.24
CA ARG A 342 -6.85 7.05 8.22
C ARG A 342 -7.04 7.71 9.57
N GLN A 343 -8.23 7.51 10.13
CA GLN A 343 -8.61 7.98 11.45
C GLN A 343 -8.87 6.80 12.40
N SER A 344 -8.79 7.05 13.71
CA SER A 344 -9.05 6.01 14.70
C SER A 344 -10.47 5.44 14.65
N THR A 345 -11.43 6.26 14.22
CA THR A 345 -12.84 5.87 14.05
C THR A 345 -13.05 4.88 12.91
N ASP A 346 -12.23 4.95 11.87
CA ASP A 346 -12.32 4.08 10.68
C ASP A 346 -12.08 2.62 11.04
N ILE A 347 -11.25 2.36 12.06
CA ILE A 347 -10.87 0.99 12.45
C ILE A 347 -12.09 0.20 12.91
N ALA A 348 -12.95 0.79 13.74
CA ALA A 348 -14.14 0.11 14.23
C ALA A 348 -15.14 -0.19 13.10
N GLN A 349 -15.31 0.73 12.15
CA GLN A 349 -16.17 0.54 10.98
C GLN A 349 -15.62 -0.57 10.08
N THR A 350 -14.30 -0.59 9.88
CA THR A 350 -13.62 -1.58 9.05
C THR A 350 -13.71 -2.98 9.65
N VAL A 351 -13.51 -3.12 10.97
CA VAL A 351 -13.70 -4.39 11.69
C VAL A 351 -15.13 -4.91 11.55
N ALA A 352 -16.13 -4.03 11.70
CA ALA A 352 -17.53 -4.42 11.53
C ALA A 352 -17.83 -4.88 10.09
N LEU A 353 -17.32 -4.18 9.08
CA LEU A 353 -17.47 -4.57 7.68
C LEU A 353 -16.77 -5.92 7.38
N GLN A 354 -15.55 -6.11 7.89
CA GLN A 354 -14.83 -7.38 7.78
C GLN A 354 -15.64 -8.53 8.37
N GLN A 355 -16.31 -8.32 9.51
CA GLN A 355 -17.12 -9.34 10.17
C GLN A 355 -18.32 -9.72 9.31
N GLN A 356 -19.03 -8.73 8.77
CA GLN A 356 -20.17 -8.96 7.87
C GLN A 356 -19.78 -9.73 6.62
N ILE A 357 -18.67 -9.34 5.97
CA ILE A 357 -18.18 -10.03 4.78
C ILE A 357 -17.75 -11.47 5.13
N LEU A 358 -17.00 -11.64 6.21
CA LEU A 358 -16.53 -12.97 6.64
C LEU A 358 -17.70 -13.91 6.93
N GLN A 359 -18.72 -13.44 7.65
CA GLN A 359 -19.93 -14.22 7.93
C GLN A 359 -20.67 -14.58 6.64
N GLN A 360 -20.82 -13.64 5.70
CA GLN A 360 -21.49 -13.91 4.43
C GLN A 360 -20.72 -14.91 3.57
N MET A 361 -19.41 -14.73 3.44
CA MET A 361 -18.56 -15.65 2.67
C MET A 361 -18.52 -17.05 3.29
N TRP A 362 -18.50 -17.15 4.63
CA TRP A 362 -18.54 -18.44 5.32
C TRP A 362 -19.78 -19.28 4.97
N GLN A 363 -20.93 -18.64 4.78
CA GLN A 363 -22.17 -19.31 4.40
C GLN A 363 -22.10 -19.90 2.97
N GLN A 364 -21.36 -19.27 2.07
CA GLN A 364 -21.18 -19.74 0.68
C GLN A 364 -20.23 -20.94 0.57
N LEU A 365 -19.37 -21.12 1.58
CA LEU A 365 -18.39 -22.19 1.61
C LEU A 365 -19.07 -23.53 1.89
N LYS A 366 -18.75 -24.55 1.10
CA LYS A 366 -19.24 -25.91 1.33
C LYS A 366 -18.55 -26.57 2.52
N VAL A 367 -19.19 -27.60 3.09
CA VAL A 367 -18.54 -28.49 4.07
C VAL A 367 -17.27 -29.11 3.46
N GLY A 368 -16.17 -29.04 4.20
CA GLY A 368 -14.83 -29.46 3.75
C GLY A 368 -14.11 -28.44 2.86
N GLY A 369 -14.75 -27.33 2.51
CA GLY A 369 -14.11 -26.21 1.81
C GLY A 369 -13.16 -25.42 2.72
N THR A 370 -12.38 -24.53 2.10
CA THR A 370 -11.42 -23.67 2.82
C THR A 370 -11.65 -22.19 2.57
N LEU A 371 -11.40 -21.35 3.58
CA LEU A 371 -11.38 -19.90 3.47
C LEU A 371 -10.01 -19.39 3.95
N LEU A 372 -9.33 -18.61 3.12
CA LEU A 372 -8.12 -17.90 3.50
C LEU A 372 -8.47 -16.43 3.78
N TYR A 373 -8.48 -16.04 5.04
CA TYR A 373 -8.67 -14.66 5.47
C TYR A 373 -7.34 -13.91 5.42
N ILE A 374 -7.33 -12.78 4.74
CA ILE A 374 -6.14 -11.97 4.49
C ILE A 374 -6.46 -10.52 4.79
N THR A 375 -5.52 -9.81 5.42
CA THR A 375 -5.53 -8.34 5.43
C THR A 375 -4.11 -7.81 5.20
N CYS A 376 -4.01 -6.59 4.68
CA CYS A 376 -2.77 -5.81 4.71
C CYS A 376 -2.70 -4.85 5.92
N SER A 377 -3.25 -5.27 7.07
CA SER A 377 -3.22 -4.54 8.34
C SER A 377 -2.18 -5.15 9.30
N ILE A 378 -1.66 -4.30 10.17
CA ILE A 378 -0.83 -4.69 11.33
C ILE A 378 -1.57 -4.48 12.66
N LEU A 379 -2.87 -4.17 12.64
CA LEU A 379 -3.66 -3.97 13.86
C LEU A 379 -4.31 -5.29 14.28
N LYS A 380 -4.17 -5.65 15.56
CA LYS A 380 -4.78 -6.88 16.09
C LYS A 380 -6.30 -6.89 15.96
N ALA A 381 -6.93 -5.71 15.95
CA ALA A 381 -8.37 -5.53 15.82
C ALA A 381 -8.95 -6.16 14.54
N GLU A 382 -8.23 -6.03 13.43
CA GLU A 382 -8.66 -6.46 12.10
C GLU A 382 -8.18 -7.89 11.78
N ASN A 383 -7.34 -8.45 12.65
CA ASN A 383 -6.57 -9.66 12.41
C ASN A 383 -6.91 -10.71 13.49
N GLU A 384 -6.01 -10.95 14.44
CA GLU A 384 -6.17 -11.93 15.51
C GLU A 384 -7.51 -11.79 16.27
N GLN A 385 -7.90 -10.57 16.67
CA GLN A 385 -9.14 -10.35 17.41
C GLN A 385 -10.39 -10.69 16.59
N GLN A 386 -10.34 -10.41 15.28
CA GLN A 386 -11.40 -10.75 14.35
C GLN A 386 -11.56 -12.27 14.21
N MET A 387 -10.44 -12.98 14.07
CA MET A 387 -10.47 -14.45 13.97
C MET A 387 -10.87 -15.10 15.29
N THR A 388 -10.41 -14.60 16.44
CA THR A 388 -10.86 -15.08 17.75
C THR A 388 -12.37 -14.96 17.92
N ALA A 389 -12.97 -13.84 17.51
CA ALA A 389 -14.42 -13.66 17.54
C ALA A 389 -15.12 -14.65 16.58
N PHE A 390 -14.60 -14.79 15.37
CA PHE A 390 -15.15 -15.71 14.37
C PHE A 390 -15.16 -17.17 14.84
N PHE A 391 -14.04 -17.69 15.36
CA PHE A 391 -13.97 -19.07 15.85
C PHE A 391 -14.82 -19.31 17.11
N ALA A 392 -15.08 -18.28 17.91
CA ALA A 392 -16.00 -18.38 19.04
C ALA A 392 -17.48 -18.50 18.60
N GLU A 393 -17.84 -17.91 17.46
CA GLU A 393 -19.21 -17.92 16.91
C GLU A 393 -19.47 -19.13 15.99
N HIS A 394 -18.43 -19.68 15.36
CA HIS A 394 -18.53 -20.73 14.35
C HIS A 394 -17.89 -22.05 14.83
N ALA A 395 -18.68 -22.88 15.49
CA ALA A 395 -18.25 -24.22 15.93
C ALA A 395 -17.94 -25.18 14.78
N ASP A 396 -18.42 -24.86 13.57
CA ASP A 396 -18.10 -25.57 12.33
C ASP A 396 -16.82 -25.05 11.65
N ALA A 397 -16.07 -24.13 12.27
CA ALA A 397 -14.81 -23.62 11.76
C ALA A 397 -13.61 -24.24 12.48
N GLU A 398 -12.66 -24.78 11.71
CA GLU A 398 -11.39 -25.30 12.20
C GLU A 398 -10.22 -24.51 11.57
N GLU A 399 -9.31 -24.01 12.39
CA GLU A 399 -8.08 -23.38 11.88
C GLU A 399 -7.15 -24.45 11.31
N ILE A 400 -6.74 -24.29 10.05
CA ILE A 400 -5.58 -25.00 9.51
C ILE A 400 -4.35 -24.17 9.87
N LYS A 401 -3.59 -24.65 10.86
CA LYS A 401 -2.37 -23.96 11.31
C LYS A 401 -1.38 -23.79 10.16
N ILE A 402 -0.86 -22.58 10.03
CA ILE A 402 0.16 -22.23 9.05
C ILE A 402 1.52 -22.55 9.66
N GLU A 403 2.08 -23.69 9.26
CA GLU A 403 3.42 -24.12 9.65
C GLU A 403 4.45 -23.36 8.81
N ALA A 404 5.02 -22.30 9.40
CA ALA A 404 5.97 -21.42 8.75
C ALA A 404 7.02 -20.88 9.72
N ASP A 405 8.20 -20.57 9.20
CA ASP A 405 9.31 -19.93 9.92
C ASP A 405 9.26 -18.39 9.84
N TRP A 406 8.31 -17.84 9.09
CA TRP A 406 8.10 -16.40 8.93
C TRP A 406 6.96 -15.85 9.77
N GLY A 407 6.99 -14.54 10.00
CA GLY A 407 5.98 -13.82 10.77
C GLY A 407 5.91 -14.24 12.23
N ILE A 408 4.93 -13.70 12.95
CA ILE A 408 4.65 -13.99 14.34
C ILE A 408 3.33 -14.76 14.41
N GLU A 409 3.39 -16.00 14.90
CA GLU A 409 2.19 -16.78 15.20
C GLU A 409 1.32 -16.06 16.23
N GLN A 410 0.03 -15.99 15.94
CA GLN A 410 -0.98 -15.44 16.84
C GLN A 410 -1.86 -16.58 17.35
N THR A 411 -2.82 -16.27 18.23
CA THR A 411 -3.81 -17.26 18.70
C THR A 411 -4.47 -17.98 17.52
N HIS A 412 -4.87 -17.20 16.50
CA HIS A 412 -5.27 -17.67 15.19
C HIS A 412 -4.49 -16.92 14.11
N GLY A 413 -4.00 -17.63 13.10
CA GLY A 413 -3.26 -17.06 11.98
C GLY A 413 -1.86 -16.55 12.32
N ARG A 414 -1.24 -15.86 11.35
CA ARG A 414 0.13 -15.32 11.46
C ARG A 414 0.20 -13.88 10.99
N GLN A 415 0.95 -13.05 11.72
CA GLN A 415 1.20 -11.65 11.40
C GLN A 415 2.61 -11.49 10.80
N LEU A 416 2.67 -10.93 9.59
CA LEU A 416 3.89 -10.43 8.97
C LEU A 416 4.01 -8.93 9.22
N PHE A 417 5.23 -8.46 9.44
CA PHE A 417 5.54 -7.04 9.62
C PHE A 417 6.39 -6.51 8.48
N PRO A 418 6.25 -5.21 8.16
CA PRO A 418 7.14 -4.58 7.20
C PRO A 418 8.58 -4.59 7.72
N SER A 419 9.53 -4.92 6.85
CA SER A 419 10.96 -4.82 7.13
C SER A 419 11.72 -4.33 5.90
N ALA A 420 12.90 -3.72 6.07
CA ALA A 420 13.66 -3.14 4.97
C ALA A 420 13.99 -4.14 3.84
N HIS A 421 14.13 -5.42 4.18
CA HIS A 421 14.54 -6.46 3.23
C HIS A 421 13.44 -7.45 2.85
N ALA A 422 12.22 -7.29 3.38
CA ALA A 422 11.06 -8.16 3.14
C ALA A 422 9.81 -7.38 2.70
N GLY A 423 8.68 -8.07 2.62
CA GLY A 423 7.37 -7.52 2.25
C GLY A 423 6.73 -6.60 3.28
N ASP A 424 5.48 -6.21 3.02
CA ASP A 424 4.69 -5.26 3.81
C ASP A 424 4.08 -5.90 5.08
N GLY A 425 3.31 -5.14 5.87
CA GLY A 425 2.49 -5.74 6.91
C GLY A 425 1.31 -6.52 6.32
N PHE A 426 1.21 -7.81 6.64
CA PHE A 426 0.15 -8.71 6.18
C PHE A 426 -0.27 -9.67 7.29
N TYR A 427 -1.51 -10.17 7.22
CA TYR A 427 -2.02 -11.19 8.11
C TYR A 427 -2.71 -12.29 7.31
N TYR A 428 -2.54 -13.53 7.77
CA TYR A 428 -3.11 -14.73 7.14
C TYR A 428 -3.75 -15.64 8.19
N CYS A 429 -4.95 -16.13 7.92
CA CYS A 429 -5.58 -17.21 8.68
C CYS A 429 -6.31 -18.15 7.72
N LEU A 430 -5.92 -19.43 7.69
CA LEU A 430 -6.55 -20.45 6.86
C LEU A 430 -7.55 -21.24 7.70
N ILE A 431 -8.77 -21.35 7.19
CA ILE A 431 -9.92 -21.90 7.90
C ILE A 431 -10.52 -23.02 7.05
N LYS A 432 -10.91 -24.12 7.68
CA LYS A 432 -11.65 -25.23 7.07
C LYS A 432 -13.04 -25.31 7.66
N LYS A 433 -14.03 -25.53 6.81
CA LYS A 433 -15.41 -25.77 7.23
C LYS A 433 -15.65 -27.24 7.53
N LEU A 434 -16.14 -27.53 8.72
CA LEU A 434 -16.57 -28.84 9.19
C LEU A 434 -18.03 -29.08 8.83
N ALA A 435 -18.51 -30.30 9.12
CA ALA A 435 -19.85 -30.77 8.77
C ALA A 435 -20.91 -30.37 9.79
#